data_AF-A0A1F7V5W0-F1
#
_entry.id   AF-A0A1F7V5W0-F1
#
_cell.length_a   1.000
_cell.length_b   1.000
_cell.length_c   1.000
_cell.angle_alpha   90.00
_cell.angle_beta   90.00
_cell.angle_gamma   90.00
#
_symmetry.space_group_name_H-M   'P 1'
#
loop_
_entity.id
_entity.type
_entity.pdbx_description
1 polymer ?
#
loop_
_entity_poly.entity_id
_entity_poly.type
_entity_poly.pdbx_seq_one_letter_code
_entity_poly.pdbx_strand_id
1 'polypeptide(L)'
;MTNDLWRDCIDCKTKCCRGDIAFPLFTTPKEREKNPAINSKNPCVFFNDCELCKIYDSRPFDCRFFPFELMKINQKFFWIIWNIDCPITKNRRADFEKYLTEHEEKLIPQFIDHLEDYADFRIEELKKKYKYEMLREARFKLP
;
A
#
# COMPACT_ATOMS: atom_id res chain seq x y z
N MET A 1 20.38 16.60 2.32
CA MET A 1 19.25 16.05 3.10
C MET A 1 18.73 14.85 2.35
N THR A 2 18.92 13.65 2.89
CA THR A 2 18.31 12.42 2.37
C THR A 2 16.80 12.59 2.49
N ASN A 3 16.12 12.75 1.37
CA ASN A 3 14.68 12.88 1.29
C ASN A 3 14.07 11.58 1.84
N ASP A 4 13.71 11.56 3.13
CA ASP A 4 13.07 10.42 3.79
C ASP A 4 11.58 10.49 3.45
N LEU A 5 11.29 10.36 2.14
CA LEU A 5 9.97 10.42 1.49
C LEU A 5 8.93 9.52 2.17
N TRP A 6 9.37 8.66 3.08
CA TRP A 6 8.61 7.65 3.79
C TRP A 6 8.09 8.11 5.15
N ARG A 7 8.86 8.92 5.90
CA ARG A 7 8.52 9.47 7.23
C ARG A 7 7.71 10.75 7.16
N ASP A 8 7.84 11.51 6.07
CA ASP A 8 6.97 12.65 5.80
C ASP A 8 5.58 12.12 5.48
N CYS A 9 4.79 11.99 6.53
CA CYS A 9 3.40 11.58 6.49
C CYS A 9 2.59 12.56 5.64
N ILE A 10 1.79 12.01 4.72
CA ILE A 10 0.52 12.61 4.26
C ILE A 10 0.68 13.75 3.24
N ASP A 11 1.61 13.66 2.31
CA ASP A 11 1.51 14.41 1.07
C ASP A 11 1.40 13.43 -0.11
N CYS A 12 0.18 13.23 -0.62
CA CYS A 12 -0.01 12.41 -1.81
C CYS A 12 0.51 13.09 -3.10
N LYS A 13 0.94 14.36 -3.06
CA LYS A 13 1.71 15.00 -4.15
C LYS A 13 3.13 14.42 -4.20
N THR A 14 3.70 13.94 -3.09
CA THR A 14 5.04 13.33 -3.04
C THR A 14 5.02 11.79 -3.03
N LYS A 15 4.01 11.15 -2.43
CA LYS A 15 3.84 9.68 -2.50
C LYS A 15 2.81 9.27 -3.55
N CYS A 16 3.30 8.76 -4.69
CA CYS A 16 2.61 7.94 -5.70
C CYS A 16 1.07 7.96 -5.72
N CYS A 17 0.42 9.11 -5.87
CA CYS A 17 -1.03 9.14 -6.06
C CYS A 17 -1.38 9.76 -7.39
N ARG A 18 -1.00 9.12 -8.49
CA ARG A 18 -1.86 9.23 -9.65
C ARG A 18 -3.08 8.36 -9.39
N GLY A 19 -4.27 8.94 -9.43
CA GLY A 19 -5.53 8.23 -9.16
C GLY A 19 -5.69 6.95 -10.00
N ASP A 20 -5.19 6.90 -11.24
CA ASP A 20 -5.22 5.71 -12.08
C ASP A 20 -4.37 4.52 -11.56
N ILE A 21 -3.42 4.78 -10.66
CA ILE A 21 -2.52 3.78 -10.06
C ILE A 21 -3.00 3.38 -8.66
N ALA A 22 -3.32 4.36 -7.81
CA ALA A 22 -3.76 4.11 -6.45
C ALA A 22 -5.19 3.54 -6.42
N PHE A 23 -6.07 4.00 -7.32
CA PHE A 23 -7.48 3.64 -7.29
C PHE A 23 -7.72 2.13 -7.44
N PRO A 24 -7.10 1.43 -8.42
CA PRO A 24 -7.27 -0.02 -8.53
C PRO A 24 -6.72 -0.80 -7.35
N LEU A 25 -5.75 -0.26 -6.60
CA LEU A 25 -5.15 -0.94 -5.46
C LEU A 25 -6.05 -0.83 -4.21
N PHE A 26 -6.63 0.34 -3.98
CA PHE A 26 -7.39 0.61 -2.74
C PHE A 26 -8.92 0.54 -2.88
N THR A 27 -9.44 0.51 -4.09
CA THR A 27 -10.89 0.60 -4.35
C THR A 27 -11.30 -0.35 -5.47
N THR A 28 -12.36 -1.11 -5.24
CA THR A 28 -12.99 -1.92 -6.29
C THR A 28 -13.83 -1.05 -7.24
N PRO A 29 -14.11 -1.53 -8.47
CA PRO A 29 -15.05 -0.84 -9.37
C PRO A 29 -16.44 -0.60 -8.76
N LYS A 30 -16.92 -1.55 -7.94
CA LYS A 30 -18.23 -1.43 -7.28
C LYS A 30 -18.23 -0.41 -6.14
N GLU A 31 -17.14 -0.32 -5.37
CA GLU A 31 -16.96 0.73 -4.36
C GLU A 31 -16.83 2.11 -5.01
N ARG A 32 -16.23 2.18 -6.22
CA ARG A 32 -16.19 3.40 -7.04
C ARG A 32 -17.58 3.93 -7.35
N GLU A 33 -18.43 3.07 -7.89
CA GLU A 33 -19.78 3.42 -8.33
C GLU A 33 -20.64 3.90 -7.16
N LYS A 34 -20.36 3.39 -5.95
CA LYS A 34 -21.09 3.73 -4.72
C LYS A 34 -20.59 5.00 -4.03
N ASN A 35 -19.45 5.56 -4.45
CA ASN A 35 -18.85 6.70 -3.75
C ASN A 35 -18.66 7.91 -4.69
N PRO A 36 -19.72 8.72 -4.90
CA PRO A 36 -19.67 9.87 -5.81
C PRO A 36 -18.75 11.01 -5.32
N ALA A 37 -18.28 10.95 -4.07
CA ALA A 37 -17.37 11.92 -3.45
C ALA A 37 -15.88 11.70 -3.78
N ILE A 38 -15.57 10.76 -4.67
CA ILE A 38 -14.24 10.59 -5.26
C ILE A 38 -13.84 11.93 -5.90
N ASN A 39 -12.94 12.64 -5.23
CA ASN A 39 -12.54 13.98 -5.65
C ASN A 39 -11.76 13.87 -6.97
N SER A 40 -12.42 14.21 -8.08
CA SER A 40 -11.83 14.20 -9.42
C SER A 40 -10.91 15.39 -9.71
N LYS A 41 -10.80 16.35 -8.78
CA LYS A 41 -10.01 17.58 -8.93
C LYS A 41 -8.61 17.48 -8.32
N ASN A 42 -8.37 16.50 -7.45
CA ASN A 42 -7.08 16.25 -6.81
C ASN A 42 -6.45 14.95 -7.31
N PRO A 43 -5.11 14.80 -7.26
CA PRO A 43 -4.43 13.60 -7.75
C PRO A 43 -4.85 12.33 -6.98
N CYS A 44 -5.26 12.49 -5.71
CA CYS A 44 -5.82 11.42 -4.88
C CYS A 44 -7.29 11.68 -4.55
N VAL A 45 -8.13 10.69 -4.82
CA VAL A 45 -9.58 10.72 -4.59
C VAL A 45 -9.97 10.64 -3.11
N PHE A 46 -8.99 10.27 -2.27
CA PHE A 46 -9.17 10.10 -0.82
C PHE A 46 -8.76 11.34 -0.02
N PHE A 47 -8.47 12.46 -0.67
CA PHE A 47 -8.20 13.70 0.04
C PHE A 47 -9.47 14.33 0.61
N ASN A 48 -9.35 14.91 1.81
CA ASN A 48 -10.29 15.89 2.32
C ASN A 48 -9.98 17.29 1.75
N ASP A 49 -10.85 18.25 2.07
CA ASP A 49 -10.72 19.63 1.61
C ASP A 49 -9.47 20.34 2.17
N CYS A 50 -8.82 19.76 3.19
CA CYS A 50 -7.56 20.20 3.79
C CYS A 50 -6.33 19.46 3.24
N GLU A 51 -6.45 18.73 2.12
CA GLU A 51 -5.39 17.89 1.54
C GLU A 51 -4.87 16.76 2.47
N LEU A 52 -5.65 16.38 3.49
CA LEU A 52 -5.37 15.22 4.35
C LEU A 52 -6.08 13.97 3.83
N CYS A 53 -5.44 12.83 3.97
CA CYS A 53 -5.87 11.58 3.40
C CYS A 53 -6.94 10.88 4.28
N LYS A 54 -8.21 10.86 3.86
CA LYS A 54 -9.34 10.22 4.56
C LYS A 54 -9.28 8.70 4.53
N ILE A 55 -8.60 8.11 3.54
CA ILE A 55 -8.58 6.64 3.44
C ILE A 55 -7.90 6.00 4.65
N TYR A 56 -7.00 6.69 5.35
CA TYR A 56 -6.42 6.17 6.60
C TYR A 56 -7.47 5.84 7.67
N ASP A 57 -8.61 6.53 7.70
CA ASP A 57 -9.69 6.22 8.64
C ASP A 57 -10.43 4.93 8.27
N SER A 58 -10.46 4.60 6.97
CA SER A 58 -11.21 3.45 6.44
C SER A 58 -10.35 2.22 6.10
N ARG A 59 -9.07 2.43 5.78
CA ARG A 59 -8.08 1.46 5.30
C ARG A 59 -6.68 1.81 5.86
N PRO A 60 -6.52 1.88 7.19
CA PRO A 60 -5.29 2.33 7.82
C PRO A 60 -4.07 1.49 7.44
N PHE A 61 -4.24 0.20 7.19
CA PHE A 61 -3.14 -0.74 6.90
C PHE A 61 -2.74 -0.71 5.42
N ASP A 62 -3.69 -0.76 4.48
CA ASP A 62 -3.42 -0.67 3.04
C ASP A 62 -2.56 0.55 2.69
N CYS A 63 -2.92 1.71 3.24
CA CYS A 63 -2.20 2.95 2.95
C CYS A 63 -0.86 3.07 3.66
N ARG A 64 -0.66 2.32 4.76
CA ARG A 64 0.63 2.30 5.46
C ARG A 64 1.61 1.33 4.82
N PHE A 65 1.11 0.23 4.27
CA PHE A 65 1.93 -0.76 3.59
C PHE A 65 2.35 -0.33 2.20
N PHE A 66 1.51 0.40 1.49
CA PHE A 66 1.84 0.87 0.16
C PHE A 66 3.20 1.60 0.08
N PRO A 67 4.06 1.28 -0.91
CA PRO A 67 3.80 0.45 -2.09
C PRO A 67 4.07 -1.04 -1.90
N PHE A 68 4.39 -1.46 -0.68
CA PHE A 68 4.57 -2.86 -0.32
C PHE A 68 3.22 -3.53 -0.11
N GLU A 69 3.21 -4.82 -0.35
CA GLU A 69 2.05 -5.69 -0.15
C GLU A 69 2.52 -7.00 0.45
N LEU A 70 1.66 -7.66 1.23
CA LEU A 70 1.94 -8.99 1.75
C LEU A 70 1.21 -10.03 0.90
N MET A 71 1.94 -11.04 0.46
CA MET A 71 1.37 -12.19 -0.25
C MET A 71 1.66 -13.47 0.53
N LYS A 72 0.62 -14.29 0.73
CA LYS A 72 0.77 -15.63 1.32
C LYS A 72 1.12 -16.64 0.23
N ILE A 73 2.22 -17.38 0.42
CA ILE A 73 2.68 -18.45 -0.47
C ILE A 73 3.16 -19.61 0.39
N ASN A 74 2.57 -20.80 0.23
CA ASN A 74 2.92 -21.99 1.01
C ASN A 74 2.98 -21.74 2.54
N GLN A 75 1.96 -21.06 3.07
CA GLN A 75 1.84 -20.66 4.50
C GLN A 75 2.86 -19.64 5.01
N LYS A 76 3.71 -19.09 4.13
CA LYS A 76 4.66 -18.03 4.47
C LYS A 76 4.20 -16.72 3.85
N PHE A 77 4.48 -15.61 4.53
CA PHE A 77 4.18 -14.28 4.04
C PHE A 77 5.41 -13.68 3.39
N PHE A 78 5.22 -13.04 2.24
CA PHE A 78 6.28 -12.40 1.48
C PHE A 78 5.92 -10.95 1.22
N TRP A 79 6.87 -10.05 1.43
CA TRP A 79 6.79 -8.69 0.93
C TRP A 79 6.96 -8.70 -0.57
N ILE A 80 6.03 -8.04 -1.26
CA ILE A 80 6.10 -7.80 -2.70
C ILE A 80 5.94 -6.31 -2.99
N ILE A 81 6.29 -5.93 -4.21
CA ILE A 81 5.86 -4.67 -4.81
C ILE A 81 5.20 -4.96 -6.16
N TRP A 82 4.15 -4.23 -6.47
CA TRP A 82 3.55 -4.28 -7.79
C TRP A 82 4.41 -3.48 -8.78
N ASN A 83 4.56 -4.00 -10.00
CA ASN A 83 5.21 -3.30 -11.11
C ASN A 83 4.22 -2.28 -11.70
N ILE A 84 4.06 -1.20 -10.95
CA ILE A 84 3.25 -0.03 -11.28
C ILE A 84 4.15 1.19 -11.43
N ASP A 85 3.64 2.25 -12.05
CA ASP A 85 4.36 3.51 -12.22
C ASP A 85 4.41 4.32 -10.90
N CYS A 86 5.07 3.75 -9.89
CA CYS A 86 5.30 4.40 -8.60
C CYS A 86 6.77 4.85 -8.48
N PRO A 87 7.06 6.17 -8.38
CA PRO A 87 8.41 6.70 -8.18
C PRO A 87 9.21 6.03 -7.05
N ILE A 88 8.54 5.62 -5.98
CA ILE A 88 9.15 4.94 -4.84
C ILE A 88 9.77 3.60 -5.26
N THR A 89 9.01 2.77 -5.97
CA THR A 89 9.47 1.44 -6.42
C THR A 89 10.42 1.54 -7.62
N LYS A 90 10.36 2.63 -8.39
CA LYS A 90 11.28 2.91 -9.49
C LYS A 90 12.67 3.35 -9.03
N ASN A 91 12.79 3.92 -7.83
CA ASN A 91 14.08 4.31 -7.29
C ASN A 91 14.85 3.06 -6.82
N ARG A 92 15.60 2.44 -7.74
CA ARG A 92 16.41 1.23 -7.47
C ARG A 92 17.53 1.42 -6.43
N ARG A 93 17.77 2.64 -5.95
CA ARG A 93 18.71 2.92 -4.84
C ARG A 93 18.01 2.99 -3.49
N ALA A 94 16.69 2.89 -3.45
CA ALA A 94 15.94 2.89 -2.20
C ALA A 94 16.22 1.58 -1.46
N ASP A 95 16.78 1.70 -0.27
CA ASP A 95 16.87 0.58 0.67
C ASP A 95 15.49 0.37 1.29
N PHE A 96 14.82 -0.72 0.89
CA PHE A 96 13.51 -1.08 1.42
C PHE A 96 13.59 -1.73 2.80
N GLU A 97 14.74 -2.27 3.20
CA GLU A 97 14.82 -3.18 4.35
C GLU A 97 14.42 -2.50 5.65
N LYS A 98 14.85 -1.25 5.85
CA LYS A 98 14.46 -0.45 7.02
C LYS A 98 12.94 -0.32 7.15
N TYR A 99 12.22 -0.16 6.03
CA TYR A 99 10.77 0.00 6.05
C TYR A 99 10.08 -1.34 6.29
N LEU A 100 10.47 -2.38 5.57
CA LEU A 100 9.91 -3.72 5.78
C LEU A 100 10.06 -4.17 7.23
N THR A 101 11.22 -3.89 7.84
CA THR A 101 11.50 -4.17 9.25
C THR A 101 10.60 -3.35 10.16
N GLU A 102 10.44 -2.05 9.92
CA GLU A 102 9.54 -1.20 10.70
C GLU A 102 8.08 -1.66 10.60
N HIS A 103 7.64 -2.13 9.43
CA HIS A 103 6.29 -2.66 9.24
C HIS A 103 6.09 -3.94 10.04
N GLU A 104 7.09 -4.83 10.03
CA GLU A 104 7.07 -6.09 10.77
C GLU A 104 7.07 -5.90 12.28
N GLU A 105 7.84 -4.93 12.79
CA GLU A 105 7.95 -4.69 14.22
C GLU A 105 6.78 -3.88 14.77
N LYS A 106 6.24 -2.94 13.99
CA LYS A 106 5.28 -1.97 14.51
C LYS A 106 3.88 -2.13 13.97
N LEU A 107 3.71 -2.44 12.68
CA LEU A 107 2.40 -2.47 12.05
C LEU A 107 1.78 -3.86 12.10
N ILE A 108 2.51 -4.90 11.67
CA ILE A 108 2.02 -6.29 11.64
C ILE A 108 1.42 -6.75 12.98
N PRO A 109 2.04 -6.49 14.14
CA PRO A 109 1.47 -6.92 15.42
C PRO A 109 0.10 -6.31 15.74
N GLN A 110 -0.23 -5.14 15.17
CA GLN A 110 -1.50 -4.45 15.43
C GLN A 110 -2.69 -5.04 14.64
N PHE A 111 -2.43 -5.87 13.63
CA PHE A 111 -3.50 -6.47 12.81
C PHE A 111 -3.22 -7.95 12.49
N ILE A 112 -2.40 -8.61 13.30
CA ILE A 112 -1.95 -10.00 13.06
C ILE A 112 -3.10 -10.97 12.84
N ASP A 113 -4.21 -10.78 13.56
CA ASP A 113 -5.43 -11.60 13.46
C ASP A 113 -6.15 -11.47 12.10
N HIS A 114 -5.85 -10.41 11.34
CA HIS A 114 -6.42 -10.13 10.03
C HIS A 114 -5.37 -10.23 8.91
N LEU A 115 -4.14 -10.64 9.23
CA LEU A 115 -3.04 -10.61 8.28
C LEU A 115 -3.23 -11.61 7.14
N GLU A 116 -3.82 -12.77 7.43
CA GLU A 116 -4.13 -13.76 6.39
C GLU A 116 -5.20 -13.24 5.43
N ASP A 117 -6.32 -12.76 5.96
CA ASP A 117 -7.39 -12.15 5.16
C ASP A 117 -6.86 -11.00 4.31
N TYR A 118 -5.99 -10.17 4.88
CA TYR A 118 -5.31 -9.08 4.18
C TYR A 118 -4.44 -9.59 3.03
N ALA A 119 -3.57 -10.57 3.29
CA ALA A 119 -2.64 -11.11 2.30
C ALA A 119 -3.32 -11.91 1.19
N ASP A 120 -4.57 -12.31 1.37
CA ASP A 120 -5.39 -12.93 0.33
C ASP A 120 -6.33 -11.91 -0.35
N PHE A 121 -6.55 -10.75 0.27
CA PHE A 121 -7.46 -9.72 -0.23
C PHE A 121 -7.00 -9.20 -1.59
N ARG A 122 -7.78 -9.51 -2.62
CA ARG A 122 -7.61 -9.03 -4.02
C ARG A 122 -6.29 -9.43 -4.69
N ILE A 123 -5.45 -10.26 -4.07
CA ILE A 123 -4.19 -10.70 -4.68
C ILE A 123 -4.40 -11.32 -6.06
N GLU A 124 -5.41 -12.18 -6.22
CA GLU A 124 -5.68 -12.83 -7.52
C GLU A 124 -6.22 -11.86 -8.57
N GLU A 125 -6.94 -10.81 -8.16
CA GLU A 125 -7.35 -9.72 -9.05
C GLU A 125 -6.12 -8.92 -9.51
N LEU A 126 -5.25 -8.57 -8.57
CA LEU A 126 -4.06 -7.75 -8.83
C LEU A 126 -3.01 -8.50 -9.65
N LYS A 127 -2.79 -9.80 -9.41
CA LYS A 127 -1.90 -10.66 -10.22
C LYS A 127 -2.29 -10.72 -11.70
N LYS A 128 -3.60 -10.69 -12.00
CA LYS A 128 -4.10 -10.66 -13.39
C LYS A 128 -3.83 -9.34 -14.08
N LYS A 129 -3.73 -8.26 -13.29
CA LYS A 129 -3.64 -6.88 -13.81
C LYS A 129 -2.21 -6.35 -13.82
N TYR A 130 -1.40 -6.74 -12.86
CA TYR A 130 -0.06 -6.21 -12.63
C TYR A 130 0.93 -7.35 -12.43
N LYS A 131 2.15 -7.17 -12.97
CA LYS A 131 3.30 -7.99 -12.55
C LYS A 131 3.72 -7.55 -11.15
N TYR A 132 4.41 -8.41 -10.42
CA TYR A 132 4.98 -8.07 -9.12
C TYR A 132 6.42 -8.57 -9.02
N GLU A 133 7.16 -7.95 -8.11
CA GLU A 133 8.48 -8.39 -7.67
C GLU A 133 8.37 -8.83 -6.22
N MET A 134 8.90 -10.02 -5.92
CA MET A 134 9.03 -10.50 -4.55
C MET A 134 10.31 -9.92 -3.94
N LEU A 135 10.19 -9.26 -2.81
CA LEU A 135 11.33 -8.65 -2.11
C LEU A 135 11.99 -9.68 -1.19
N ARG A 136 11.25 -10.18 -0.19
CA ARG A 136 11.70 -11.21 0.74
C ARG A 136 10.55 -11.82 1.54
N GLU A 137 10.83 -12.94 2.21
CA GLU A 137 9.98 -13.47 3.27
C GLU A 137 9.87 -12.45 4.40
N ALA A 138 8.66 -12.25 4.90
CA ALA A 138 8.36 -11.34 5.99
C ALA A 138 8.76 -11.97 7.34
N ARG A 139 9.37 -11.18 8.21
CA ARG A 139 10.00 -11.61 9.46
C ARG A 139 9.27 -11.02 10.65
N PHE A 140 8.20 -11.68 11.06
CA PHE A 140 7.45 -11.30 12.25
C PHE A 140 7.08 -12.56 13.04
N LYS A 141 6.82 -12.40 14.34
CA LYS A 141 6.36 -13.51 15.17
C LYS A 141 4.85 -13.59 15.05
N LEU A 142 4.36 -14.70 14.52
CA LEU A 142 2.96 -15.09 14.73
C LEU A 142 2.79 -15.47 16.22
N PRO A 143 1.70 -15.05 16.86
CA PRO A 143 1.39 -15.44 18.24
C PRO A 143 1.22 -16.96 18.40
#